data_AF-A4SMR4-F1
#
_entry.id   AF-A4SMR4-F1
#
_cell.length_a   1.000
_cell.length_b   1.000
_cell.length_c   1.000
_cell.angle_alpha   90.00
_cell.angle_beta   90.00
_cell.angle_gamma   90.00
#
_symmetry.space_group_name_H-M   'P 1'
#
loop_
_entity.id
_entity.type
_entity.pdbx_description
1 polymer ?
#
loop_
_entity_poly.entity_id
_entity_poly.type
_entity_poly.pdbx_seq_one_letter_code
_entity_poly.pdbx_strand_id
1 'polypeptide(L)'
;MSEQKAIYDVTGLNCSIEEFKTRPCVHHRYSSEFVLPTPDEIRFVRTALLGWPQTKLGAFLGYPIDPKGCPTVRRWERPVEANNHRAIEYNAWRRILLAAGVIEGLEDLQIADRYLEFIG
;
A
#
# COMPACT_ATOMS: atom_id res chain seq x y z
N MET A 1 -25.39 13.64 -19.75
CA MET A 1 -25.78 13.15 -18.41
C MET A 1 -24.52 12.70 -17.71
N SER A 2 -23.92 13.58 -16.90
CA SER A 2 -22.69 13.25 -16.17
C SER A 2 -23.11 12.56 -14.87
N GLU A 3 -22.83 11.27 -14.75
CA GLU A 3 -23.09 10.54 -13.50
C GLU A 3 -22.14 11.07 -12.42
N GLN A 4 -22.72 11.78 -11.44
CA GLN A 4 -22.05 12.07 -10.18
C GLN A 4 -21.82 10.73 -9.47
N LYS A 5 -20.59 10.21 -9.52
CA LYS A 5 -20.19 9.08 -8.70
C LYS A 5 -20.35 9.48 -7.24
N ALA A 6 -21.27 8.83 -6.54
CA ALA A 6 -21.42 8.93 -5.11
C ALA A 6 -20.06 8.72 -4.44
N ILE A 7 -19.59 9.76 -3.73
CA ILE A 7 -18.48 9.64 -2.80
C ILE A 7 -19.04 8.84 -1.63
N TYR A 8 -18.83 7.53 -1.66
CA TYR A 8 -19.14 6.70 -0.51
C TYR A 8 -18.22 7.14 0.63
N ASP A 9 -18.82 7.59 1.71
CA ASP A 9 -18.15 7.85 2.98
C ASP A 9 -17.69 6.49 3.53
N VAL A 10 -16.44 6.13 3.23
CA VAL A 10 -15.83 4.87 3.62
C VAL A 10 -15.28 5.07 5.03
N THR A 11 -15.79 4.31 6.00
CA THR A 11 -15.13 4.05 7.27
C THR A 11 -13.69 3.62 7.00
N GLY A 12 -12.76 4.57 7.11
CA GLY A 12 -11.40 4.41 6.64
C GLY A 12 -10.54 5.57 7.11
N LEU A 13 -9.23 5.32 7.12
CA LEU A 13 -8.19 6.30 7.41
C LEU A 13 -8.46 7.60 6.61
N ASN A 14 -8.61 8.72 7.30
CA ASN A 14 -8.84 10.04 6.71
C ASN A 14 -7.73 10.98 7.17
N CYS A 15 -6.64 11.03 6.42
CA CYS A 15 -5.54 11.95 6.65
C CYS A 15 -5.05 12.52 5.33
N SER A 16 -4.36 13.64 5.39
CA SER A 16 -3.63 14.21 4.26
C SER A 16 -2.47 13.29 3.83
N ILE A 17 -1.96 13.51 2.62
CA ILE A 17 -0.75 12.80 2.14
C ILE A 17 0.46 13.07 3.05
N GLU A 18 0.60 14.30 3.56
CA GLU A 18 1.72 14.66 4.44
C GLU A 18 1.64 13.97 5.79
N GLU A 19 0.43 13.83 6.36
CA GLU A 19 0.21 13.01 7.56
C GLU A 19 0.42 11.51 7.28
N PHE A 20 0.11 11.05 6.07
CA PHE A 20 0.34 9.65 5.71
C PHE A 20 1.84 9.32 5.60
N LYS A 21 2.65 10.25 5.08
CA LYS A 21 4.11 10.10 4.93
C LYS A 21 4.86 9.87 6.24
N THR A 22 4.30 10.28 7.37
CA THR A 22 4.91 10.11 8.70
C THR A 22 4.55 8.80 9.38
N ARG A 23 3.73 7.94 8.74
CA ARG A 23 3.27 6.71 9.36
C ARG A 23 4.37 5.65 9.42
N PRO A 24 4.39 4.81 10.47
CA PRO A 24 5.37 3.72 10.64
C PRO A 24 5.55 2.82 9.42
N CYS A 25 4.46 2.54 8.69
CA CYS A 25 4.50 1.69 7.52
C CYS A 25 5.15 2.33 6.29
N VAL A 26 5.39 3.64 6.28
CA VAL A 26 6.06 4.35 5.18
C VAL A 26 7.58 4.23 5.27
N HIS A 27 8.15 4.03 6.46
CA HIS A 27 9.60 3.89 6.61
C HIS A 27 10.15 2.67 5.86
N HIS A 28 11.45 2.69 5.55
CA HIS A 28 12.13 1.52 5.04
C HIS A 28 12.14 0.39 6.08
N ARG A 29 12.08 -0.88 5.64
CA ARG A 29 12.05 -2.08 6.51
C ARG A 29 13.21 -2.20 7.51
N TYR A 30 14.34 -1.57 7.21
CA TYR A 30 15.50 -1.57 8.12
C TYR A 30 15.46 -0.44 9.17
N SER A 31 14.45 0.45 9.13
CA SER A 31 14.17 1.37 10.22
C SER A 31 13.60 0.61 11.42
N SER A 32 14.03 0.97 12.64
CA SER A 32 13.46 0.42 13.87
C SER A 32 12.00 0.82 14.10
N GLU A 33 11.52 1.85 13.40
CA GLU A 33 10.15 2.34 13.48
C GLU A 33 9.21 1.66 12.47
N PHE A 34 9.74 0.81 11.58
CA PHE A 34 8.95 0.19 10.54
C PHE A 34 7.94 -0.81 11.11
N VAL A 35 6.69 -0.67 10.69
CA VAL A 35 5.60 -1.62 10.95
C VAL A 35 4.91 -1.97 9.64
N LEU A 36 4.47 -3.22 9.48
CA LEU A 36 3.69 -3.60 8.29
C LEU A 36 2.41 -2.76 8.19
N PRO A 37 1.99 -2.35 6.97
CA PRO A 37 0.76 -1.60 6.82
C PRO A 37 -0.45 -2.46 7.16
N THR A 38 -1.42 -1.81 7.79
CA THR A 38 -2.75 -2.32 8.09
C THR A 38 -3.61 -2.39 6.82
N PRO A 39 -4.69 -3.18 6.83
CA PRO A 39 -5.67 -3.23 5.73
C PRO A 39 -6.20 -1.86 5.30
N ASP A 40 -6.41 -0.94 6.26
CA ASP A 40 -6.95 0.38 6.00
C ASP A 40 -5.90 1.33 5.38
N GLU A 41 -4.63 1.22 5.77
CA GLU A 41 -3.54 1.97 5.12
C GLU A 41 -3.35 1.51 3.66
N ILE A 42 -3.40 0.20 3.40
CA ILE A 42 -3.31 -0.35 2.04
C ILE A 42 -4.47 0.17 1.19
N ARG A 43 -5.69 0.11 1.73
CA ARG A 43 -6.90 0.60 1.05
C ARG A 43 -6.80 2.10 0.80
N PHE A 44 -6.36 2.89 1.78
CA PHE A 44 -6.20 4.34 1.67
C PHE A 44 -5.26 4.71 0.52
N VAL A 45 -4.06 4.12 0.45
CA VAL A 45 -3.13 4.42 -0.65
C VAL A 45 -3.76 4.05 -1.99
N ARG A 46 -4.42 2.89 -2.08
CA ARG A 46 -5.06 2.45 -3.33
C ARG A 46 -6.21 3.36 -3.76
N THR A 47 -7.12 3.74 -2.86
CA THR A 47 -8.34 4.47 -3.22
C THR A 47 -8.19 5.98 -3.13
N ALA A 48 -7.63 6.50 -2.04
CA ALA A 48 -7.55 7.94 -1.78
C ALA A 48 -6.38 8.59 -2.52
N LEU A 49 -5.21 7.93 -2.56
CA LEU A 49 -4.03 8.51 -3.22
C LEU A 49 -3.94 8.15 -4.71
N LEU A 50 -4.17 6.88 -5.05
CA LEU A 50 -4.06 6.41 -6.43
C LEU A 50 -5.37 6.47 -7.23
N GLY A 51 -6.53 6.40 -6.56
CA GLY A 51 -7.83 6.29 -7.23
C GLY A 51 -8.03 4.98 -7.99
N TRP A 52 -7.38 3.89 -7.58
CA TRP A 52 -7.34 2.64 -8.34
C TRP A 52 -8.33 1.58 -7.81
N PRO A 53 -8.95 0.78 -8.70
CA PRO A 53 -9.60 -0.46 -8.30
C PRO A 53 -8.57 -1.55 -7.96
N GLN A 54 -8.98 -2.58 -7.23
CA GLN A 54 -8.12 -3.72 -6.87
C GLN A 54 -7.51 -4.41 -8.10
N THR A 55 -8.24 -4.49 -9.21
CA THR A 55 -7.77 -5.08 -10.48
C THR A 55 -6.61 -4.28 -11.09
N LYS A 56 -6.70 -2.95 -11.11
CA LYS A 56 -5.61 -2.11 -11.63
C LYS A 56 -4.36 -2.24 -10.77
N LEU A 57 -4.52 -2.28 -9.45
CA LEU A 57 -3.40 -2.52 -8.55
C LEU A 57 -2.77 -3.91 -8.78
N GLY A 58 -3.60 -4.95 -8.90
CA GLY A 58 -3.15 -6.30 -9.21
C GLY A 58 -2.35 -6.36 -10.52
N ALA A 59 -2.87 -5.74 -11.59
CA ALA A 59 -2.19 -5.66 -12.88
C ALA A 59 -0.84 -4.92 -12.79
N PHE A 60 -0.79 -3.78 -12.09
CA PHE A 60 0.45 -3.01 -11.89
C PHE A 60 1.54 -3.83 -11.19
N LEU A 61 1.15 -4.66 -10.22
CA LEU A 61 2.06 -5.48 -9.43
C LEU A 61 2.35 -6.86 -10.05
N GLY A 62 1.63 -7.25 -11.11
CA GLY A 62 1.80 -8.54 -11.78
C GLY A 62 1.06 -9.71 -11.11
N TYR A 63 0.03 -9.44 -10.31
CA TYR A 63 -0.81 -10.49 -9.72
C TYR A 63 -1.95 -10.89 -10.67
N PRO A 64 -2.44 -12.15 -10.60
CA PRO A 64 -3.62 -12.58 -11.33
C PRO A 64 -4.83 -11.70 -11.02
N ILE A 65 -5.55 -11.32 -12.07
CA ILE A 65 -6.80 -10.56 -12.02
C ILE A 65 -7.91 -11.34 -12.73
N ASP A 66 -9.13 -11.17 -12.25
CA ASP A 66 -10.32 -11.71 -12.87
C ASP A 66 -11.45 -10.64 -12.86
N PRO A 67 -12.60 -10.89 -13.50
CA PRO A 67 -13.72 -9.94 -13.49
C PRO A 67 -14.28 -9.62 -12.09
N LYS A 68 -14.01 -10.46 -11.08
CA LYS A 68 -14.44 -10.26 -9.68
C LYS A 68 -13.42 -9.47 -8.85
N GLY A 69 -12.18 -9.28 -9.33
CA GLY A 69 -11.17 -8.48 -8.66
C GLY A 69 -9.76 -9.03 -8.78
N CYS A 70 -8.90 -8.62 -7.84
CA CYS A 70 -7.61 -9.26 -7.60
C CYS A 70 -7.67 -9.95 -6.23
N PRO A 71 -7.73 -11.30 -6.16
CA PRO A 71 -7.83 -12.01 -4.88
C PRO A 71 -6.69 -11.68 -3.91
N THR A 72 -5.48 -11.44 -4.42
CA THR A 72 -4.32 -11.07 -3.61
C THR A 72 -4.53 -9.72 -2.92
N VAL A 73 -4.83 -8.66 -3.69
CA VAL A 73 -5.14 -7.33 -3.14
C VAL A 73 -6.32 -7.39 -2.18
N ARG A 74 -7.36 -8.16 -2.53
CA ARG A 74 -8.53 -8.34 -1.67
C ARG A 74 -8.15 -8.90 -0.31
N ARG A 75 -7.21 -9.85 -0.23
CA ARG A 75 -6.77 -10.47 1.03
C ARG A 75 -5.93 -9.52 1.89
N TRP A 76 -5.16 -8.64 1.27
CA TRP A 76 -4.42 -7.59 1.99
C TRP A 76 -5.35 -6.62 2.71
N GLU A 77 -6.49 -6.32 2.12
CA GLU A 77 -7.46 -5.35 2.64
C GLU A 77 -8.57 -5.98 3.52
N ARG A 78 -8.48 -7.27 3.84
CA ARG A 78 -9.40 -7.92 4.79
C ARG A 78 -9.02 -7.56 6.24
N PRO A 79 -9.99 -7.53 7.18
CA PRO A 79 -9.70 -7.46 8.61
C PRO A 79 -8.68 -8.52 9.02
N VAL A 80 -7.77 -8.17 9.93
CA VAL A 80 -6.63 -9.04 10.29
C VAL A 80 -7.06 -10.36 10.93
N GLU A 81 -8.26 -10.39 11.53
CA GLU A 81 -8.88 -11.55 12.15
C GLU A 81 -9.52 -12.51 11.14
N ALA A 82 -9.69 -12.08 9.88
CA ALA A 82 -10.28 -12.93 8.85
C ALA A 82 -9.31 -14.07 8.48
N ASN A 83 -9.82 -15.30 8.39
CA ASN A 83 -9.02 -16.50 8.06
C ASN A 83 -8.24 -16.39 6.74
N ASN A 84 -8.72 -15.57 5.81
CA ASN A 84 -8.15 -15.33 4.50
C ASN A 84 -7.39 -13.99 4.40
N HIS A 85 -7.21 -13.27 5.51
CA HIS A 85 -6.32 -12.13 5.54
C HIS A 85 -4.88 -12.57 5.27
N ARG A 86 -4.13 -11.74 4.55
CA ARG A 86 -2.69 -11.91 4.34
C ARG A 86 -2.04 -10.54 4.44
N ALA A 87 -0.91 -10.43 5.12
CA ALA A 87 -0.10 -9.22 5.06
C ALA A 87 0.40 -8.98 3.63
N ILE A 88 0.54 -7.72 3.25
CA ILE A 88 1.17 -7.33 1.98
C ILE A 88 2.68 -7.58 2.04
N GLU A 89 3.23 -8.05 0.93
CA GLU A 89 4.64 -8.24 0.73
C GLU A 89 5.35 -6.88 0.65
N TYR A 90 6.51 -6.75 1.31
CA TYR A 90 7.21 -5.47 1.42
C TYR A 90 7.53 -4.82 0.06
N ASN A 91 7.95 -5.61 -0.94
CA ASN A 91 8.24 -5.08 -2.26
C ASN A 91 6.98 -4.52 -2.95
N ALA A 92 5.85 -5.23 -2.85
CA ALA A 92 4.58 -4.73 -3.33
C ALA A 92 4.22 -3.41 -2.65
N TRP A 93 4.38 -3.34 -1.32
CA TRP A 93 4.12 -2.12 -0.58
C TRP A 93 4.99 -0.93 -1.03
N ARG A 94 6.31 -1.09 -1.12
CA ARG A 94 7.21 -0.03 -1.61
C ARG A 94 6.85 0.43 -3.01
N ARG A 95 6.52 -0.48 -3.93
CA ARG A 95 6.10 -0.12 -5.30
C ARG A 95 4.82 0.70 -5.33
N ILE A 96 3.85 0.41 -4.46
CA ILE A 96 2.61 1.20 -4.37
C ILE A 96 2.90 2.59 -3.80
N LEU A 97 3.72 2.68 -2.74
CA LEU A 97 4.09 3.97 -2.16
C LEU A 97 4.84 4.87 -3.16
N LEU A 98 5.74 4.30 -3.97
CA LEU A 98 6.41 5.00 -5.07
C LEU A 98 5.40 5.49 -6.11
N ALA A 99 4.48 4.62 -6.54
CA ALA A 99 3.46 4.99 -7.52
C ALA A 99 2.53 6.10 -7.01
N ALA A 100 2.29 6.13 -5.69
CA ALA A 100 1.45 7.13 -5.03
C ALA A 100 2.20 8.44 -4.68
N GLY A 101 3.51 8.52 -4.93
CA GLY A 101 4.33 9.69 -4.56
C GLY A 101 4.46 9.90 -3.05
N VAL A 102 4.24 8.85 -2.25
CA VAL A 102 4.42 8.91 -0.78
C VAL A 102 5.91 8.87 -0.43
N ILE A 103 6.70 8.14 -1.21
CA ILE A 103 8.15 8.00 -1.04
C ILE A 103 8.86 8.29 -2.36
N GLU A 104 10.16 8.54 -2.27
CA GLU A 104 11.07 8.61 -3.41
C GLU A 104 11.95 7.35 -3.47
N GLY A 105 12.33 6.93 -4.68
CA GLY A 105 13.13 5.71 -4.86
C GLY A 105 14.58 5.83 -4.42
N LEU A 106 15.06 7.04 -4.14
CA LEU A 106 16.46 7.29 -3.77
C LEU A 106 16.82 6.66 -2.41
N GLU A 107 15.91 6.71 -1.43
CA GLU A 107 16.12 6.10 -0.11
C GLU A 107 16.37 4.59 -0.23
N ASP A 108 15.55 3.89 -1.03
CA ASP A 108 15.68 2.45 -1.25
C ASP A 108 17.06 2.09 -1.86
N LEU A 109 17.57 2.91 -2.79
CA LEU A 109 18.89 2.74 -3.38
C LEU A 109 20.02 2.98 -2.37
N GLN A 110 19.95 4.07 -1.60
CA GLN A 110 20.94 4.40 -0.57
C GLN A 110 21.01 3.35 0.54
N ILE A 111 19.89 2.72 0.87
CA ILE A 111 19.84 1.63 1.84
C ILE A 111 20.42 0.34 1.24
N ALA A 112 20.12 0.05 -0.04
CA ALA A 112 20.71 -1.07 -0.73
C ALA A 112 22.25 -0.96 -0.82
N ASP A 113 22.79 0.23 -1.08
CA ASP A 113 24.24 0.47 -1.10
C ASP A 113 24.91 0.21 0.26
N ARG A 114 24.14 0.39 1.35
CA ARG A 114 24.58 0.19 2.73
C ARG A 114 24.12 -1.14 3.33
N TYR A 115 23.77 -2.13 2.50
CA TYR A 115 23.16 -3.38 2.99
C TYR A 115 23.98 -4.10 4.08
N LEU A 116 25.31 -3.97 4.06
CA LEU A 116 26.22 -4.56 5.05
C LEU A 116 26.02 -4.00 6.46
N GLU A 117 25.55 -2.76 6.60
CA GLU A 117 25.25 -2.13 7.91
C GLU A 117 24.08 -2.83 8.63
N PHE A 118 23.26 -3.59 7.92
CA PHE A 118 22.03 -4.19 8.45
C PHE A 118 22.09 -5.71 8.65
N ILE A 119 23.19 -6.36 8.23
CA ILE A 119 23.36 -7.82 8.33
C ILE A 119 24.54 -8.24 9.23
N GLY A 120 25.13 -7.27 9.95
CA GLY A 120 26.19 -7.49 10.95
C GLY A 120 25.66 -7.96 12.29
#